data_AF-A0A9E0ZH51-F1
#
_entry.id   AF-A0A9E0ZH51-F1
#
_cell.length_a   1.000
_cell.length_b   1.000
_cell.length_c   1.000
_cell.angle_alpha   90.00
_cell.angle_beta   90.00
_cell.angle_gamma   90.00
#
_symmetry.space_group_name_H-M   'P 1'
#
loop_
_entity.id
_entity.type
_entity.pdbx_description
1 polymer ?
#
loop_
_entity_poly.entity_id
_entity_poly.type
_entity_poly.pdbx_seq_one_letter_code
_entity_poly.pdbx_strand_id
1 'polypeptide(L)'
;MFLYKPESLEENLSNVRYLKSIFWKDINAFVCSYRRAWQIYNNPIYYNQAVYYGFINPYMNTYEDEIRHLAYEIFGFTSNVFETLSYALDCWRIHNGSLQKNRKITDKEYDQAINLLAKKKKIVGKDKETLLKFRPQRNFYTHYGKIQFCDYIFNNSGVLYNLIDVVEKLLGQMEINETLLLEFNRQQGNYIEQMKEVLEEFAINNFNVA
;
A
#
# COMPACT_ATOMS: atom_id res chain seq x y z
N MET A 1 -8.90 -2.63 -16.39
CA MET A 1 -8.71 -1.88 -15.14
C MET A 1 -7.91 -0.64 -15.48
N PHE A 2 -8.55 0.53 -15.52
CA PHE A 2 -7.84 1.80 -15.72
C PHE A 2 -7.05 2.07 -14.43
N LEU A 3 -5.72 1.97 -14.51
CA LEU A 3 -4.84 2.39 -13.44
C LEU A 3 -4.89 3.91 -13.37
N TYR A 4 -5.36 4.44 -12.24
CA TYR A 4 -5.36 5.88 -11.97
C TYR A 4 -3.90 6.39 -12.03
N LYS A 5 -3.70 7.45 -12.81
CA LYS A 5 -2.40 8.08 -13.04
C LYS A 5 -2.50 9.53 -12.58
N PRO A 6 -1.77 9.94 -11.54
CA PRO A 6 -1.65 11.35 -11.18
C PRO A 6 -1.06 12.16 -12.33
N GLU A 7 -1.62 13.33 -12.61
CA GLU A 7 -1.27 14.18 -13.74
C GLU A 7 -0.35 15.35 -13.34
N SER A 8 -0.40 15.77 -12.07
CA SER A 8 0.37 16.92 -11.56
C SER A 8 1.37 16.56 -10.47
N LEU A 9 2.34 17.45 -10.24
CA LEU A 9 3.29 17.32 -9.13
C LEU A 9 2.55 17.38 -7.78
N GLU A 10 1.59 18.28 -7.66
CA GLU A 10 0.77 18.52 -6.47
C GLU A 10 -0.06 17.30 -6.10
N GLU A 11 -0.68 16.65 -7.09
CA GLU A 11 -1.44 15.42 -6.89
C GLU A 11 -0.54 14.25 -6.47
N ASN A 12 0.65 14.12 -7.07
CA ASN A 12 1.65 13.13 -6.65
C ASN A 12 2.08 13.37 -5.19
N LEU A 13 2.37 14.62 -4.83
CA LEU A 13 2.75 14.99 -3.46
C LEU A 13 1.62 14.74 -2.45
N SER A 14 0.39 15.10 -2.81
CA SER A 14 -0.82 14.84 -2.01
C SER A 14 -1.00 13.34 -1.76
N ASN A 15 -0.95 12.52 -2.82
CA ASN A 15 -1.06 11.06 -2.72
C ASN A 15 0.05 10.45 -1.85
N VAL A 16 1.30 10.92 -1.97
CA VAL A 16 2.42 10.45 -1.13
C VAL A 16 2.21 10.83 0.34
N ARG A 17 1.75 12.06 0.62
CA ARG A 17 1.44 12.50 2.00
C ARG A 17 0.31 11.69 2.62
N TYR A 18 -0.75 11.43 1.86
CA TYR A 18 -1.86 10.58 2.31
C TYR A 18 -1.37 9.15 2.57
N LEU A 19 -0.63 8.55 1.63
CA LEU A 19 -0.06 7.21 1.81
C LEU A 19 0.78 7.13 3.09
N LYS A 20 1.64 8.13 3.33
CA LYS A 20 2.46 8.20 4.54
C LYS A 20 1.63 8.24 5.82
N SER A 21 0.52 8.99 5.83
CA SER A 21 -0.31 9.15 7.03
C SER A 21 -1.04 7.87 7.44
N ILE A 22 -1.39 7.02 6.45
CA ILE A 22 -2.10 5.75 6.69
C ILE A 22 -1.16 4.54 6.80
N PHE A 23 0.08 4.62 6.29
CA PHE A 23 0.96 3.47 6.11
C PHE A 23 1.11 2.58 7.36
N TRP A 24 1.48 3.17 8.49
CA TRP A 24 1.70 2.42 9.72
C TRP A 24 0.39 1.93 10.35
N LYS A 25 -0.71 2.65 10.16
CA LYS A 25 -2.03 2.21 10.62
C LYS A 25 -2.41 0.90 9.93
N ASP A 26 -2.27 0.85 8.61
CA ASP A 26 -2.63 -0.33 7.81
C ASP A 26 -1.66 -1.50 8.07
N ILE A 27 -0.34 -1.24 8.10
CA ILE A 27 0.65 -2.28 8.45
C ILE A 27 0.38 -2.88 9.82
N ASN A 28 0.09 -2.06 10.84
CA ASN A 28 -0.21 -2.56 12.18
C ASN A 28 -1.53 -3.33 12.22
N ALA A 29 -2.54 -2.91 11.46
CA ALA A 29 -3.79 -3.66 11.32
C ALA A 29 -3.53 -5.04 10.71
N PHE A 30 -2.75 -5.13 9.63
CA PHE A 30 -2.39 -6.42 9.01
C PHE A 30 -1.59 -7.32 9.95
N VAL A 31 -0.61 -6.77 10.68
CA VAL A 31 0.16 -7.53 11.69
C VAL A 31 -0.76 -8.04 12.79
N CYS A 32 -1.72 -7.24 13.23
CA CYS A 32 -2.70 -7.64 14.24
C CYS A 32 -3.59 -8.79 13.72
N SER A 33 -4.13 -8.66 12.50
CA SER A 33 -4.92 -9.71 11.86
C SER A 33 -4.13 -11.01 11.68
N TYR A 34 -2.86 -10.92 11.27
CA TYR A 34 -1.97 -12.08 11.14
C TYR A 34 -1.77 -12.80 12.48
N ARG A 35 -1.45 -12.03 13.54
CA ARG A 35 -1.25 -12.58 14.89
C ARG A 35 -2.53 -13.19 15.44
N ARG A 36 -3.68 -12.54 15.22
CA ARG A 36 -5.00 -13.05 15.63
C ARG A 36 -5.29 -14.39 14.96
N ALA A 37 -5.13 -14.48 13.64
CA ALA A 37 -5.32 -15.73 12.91
C ALA A 37 -4.37 -16.81 13.45
N TRP A 38 -3.09 -16.49 13.63
CA TRP A 38 -2.14 -17.45 14.19
C TRP A 38 -2.54 -17.93 15.60
N GLN A 39 -2.96 -17.04 16.50
CA GLN A 39 -3.39 -17.40 17.84
C GLN A 39 -4.64 -18.29 17.86
N ILE A 40 -5.66 -17.95 17.05
CA ILE A 40 -6.91 -18.72 16.98
C ILE A 40 -6.64 -20.15 16.52
N TYR A 41 -5.85 -20.35 15.46
CA TYR A 41 -5.69 -21.67 14.86
C TYR A 41 -4.55 -22.52 15.46
N ASN A 42 -3.63 -21.92 16.21
CA ASN A 42 -2.53 -22.66 16.87
C ASN A 42 -2.72 -22.85 18.38
N ASN A 43 -3.75 -22.27 18.99
CA ASN A 43 -4.03 -22.45 20.41
C ASN A 43 -5.44 -23.04 20.62
N PRO A 44 -5.55 -24.27 21.17
CA PRO A 44 -6.84 -24.93 21.38
C PRO A 44 -7.85 -24.12 22.22
N ILE A 45 -7.37 -23.32 23.18
CA ILE A 45 -8.24 -22.50 24.03
C ILE A 45 -8.89 -21.39 23.20
N TYR A 46 -8.10 -20.66 22.42
CA TYR A 46 -8.60 -19.59 21.55
C TYR A 46 -9.44 -20.14 20.40
N TYR A 47 -9.06 -21.30 19.84
CA TYR A 47 -9.85 -22.00 18.82
C TYR A 47 -11.25 -22.32 19.33
N ASN A 48 -11.34 -23.02 20.47
CA ASN A 48 -12.63 -23.42 21.06
C ASN A 48 -13.48 -22.20 21.44
N GLN A 49 -12.87 -21.14 21.95
CA GLN A 49 -13.59 -19.88 22.21
C GLN A 49 -14.12 -19.25 20.92
N ALA A 50 -13.29 -19.17 19.87
CA ALA A 50 -13.70 -18.57 18.60
C ALA A 50 -14.83 -19.36 17.93
N VAL A 51 -14.82 -20.71 18.01
CA VAL A 51 -15.94 -21.55 17.55
C VAL A 51 -17.19 -21.31 18.41
N TYR A 52 -17.06 -21.32 19.74
CA TYR A 52 -18.17 -21.14 20.66
C TYR A 52 -18.91 -19.81 20.47
N TYR A 53 -18.17 -18.72 20.25
CA TYR A 53 -18.74 -17.39 19.98
C TYR A 53 -19.15 -17.16 18.53
N GLY A 54 -18.99 -18.15 17.65
CA GLY A 54 -19.37 -18.04 16.23
C GLY A 54 -18.46 -17.12 15.41
N PHE A 55 -17.25 -16.81 15.89
CA PHE A 55 -16.28 -15.99 15.14
C PHE A 55 -15.60 -16.76 14.00
N ILE A 56 -15.56 -18.09 14.10
CA ILE A 56 -15.08 -18.97 13.03
C ILE A 56 -16.05 -20.12 12.84
N ASN A 57 -16.24 -20.53 11.58
CA ASN A 57 -16.95 -21.76 11.25
C ASN A 57 -15.92 -22.87 10.99
N PRO A 58 -15.80 -23.90 11.84
CA PRO A 58 -14.78 -24.94 11.68
C PRO A 58 -14.92 -25.76 10.39
N TYR A 59 -16.06 -25.68 9.70
CA TYR A 59 -16.33 -26.37 8.43
C TYR A 59 -16.12 -25.49 7.19
N MET A 60 -15.92 -24.18 7.35
CA MET A 60 -15.78 -23.22 6.23
C MET A 60 -14.53 -22.33 6.34
N ASN A 61 -13.96 -22.19 7.53
CA ASN A 61 -12.80 -21.33 7.77
C ASN A 61 -11.62 -22.19 8.24
N THR A 62 -10.58 -22.28 7.41
CA THR A 62 -9.29 -22.81 7.82
C THR A 62 -8.28 -21.69 8.07
N TYR A 63 -7.19 -22.01 8.76
CA TYR A 63 -6.06 -21.09 8.88
C TYR A 63 -5.56 -20.61 7.52
N GLU A 64 -5.52 -21.49 6.51
CA GLU A 64 -5.06 -21.13 5.18
C GLU A 64 -6.01 -20.15 4.48
N ASP A 65 -7.31 -20.28 4.70
CA ASP A 65 -8.31 -19.36 4.13
C ASP A 65 -8.17 -17.95 4.71
N GLU A 66 -8.02 -17.84 6.03
CA GLU A 66 -7.80 -16.57 6.73
C GLU A 66 -6.51 -15.88 6.25
N ILE A 67 -5.42 -16.65 6.13
CA ILE A 67 -4.14 -16.14 5.60
C ILE A 67 -4.28 -15.75 4.12
N ARG A 68 -5.13 -16.43 3.34
CA ARG A 68 -5.41 -16.07 1.95
C ARG A 68 -6.12 -14.73 1.83
N HIS A 69 -7.17 -14.50 2.62
CA HIS A 69 -7.86 -13.22 2.62
C HIS A 69 -6.91 -12.08 3.02
N LEU A 70 -6.17 -12.27 4.11
CA LEU A 70 -5.19 -11.28 4.57
C LEU A 70 -4.10 -11.00 3.52
N ALA A 71 -3.59 -12.03 2.84
CA ALA A 71 -2.57 -11.84 1.80
C ALA A 71 -3.11 -11.01 0.61
N TYR A 72 -4.38 -11.16 0.24
CA TYR A 72 -5.00 -10.34 -0.80
C TYR A 72 -5.21 -8.88 -0.37
N GLU A 73 -5.58 -8.64 0.89
CA GLU A 73 -5.66 -7.28 1.44
C GLU A 73 -4.29 -6.59 1.45
N ILE A 74 -3.26 -7.28 1.95
CA ILE A 74 -1.88 -6.80 1.93
C ILE A 74 -1.42 -6.57 0.48
N PHE A 75 -1.82 -7.42 -0.47
CA PHE A 75 -1.50 -7.22 -1.88
C PHE A 75 -2.15 -5.96 -2.45
N GLY A 76 -3.42 -5.69 -2.15
CA GLY A 76 -4.10 -4.46 -2.56
C GLY A 76 -3.38 -3.22 -2.03
N PHE A 77 -3.08 -3.21 -0.74
CA PHE A 77 -2.32 -2.13 -0.09
C PHE A 77 -0.94 -1.93 -0.71
N THR A 78 -0.15 -3.01 -0.84
CA THR A 78 1.22 -2.93 -1.38
C THR A 78 1.25 -2.61 -2.88
N SER A 79 0.19 -2.93 -3.61
CA SER A 79 0.01 -2.49 -5.00
C SER A 79 -0.18 -0.98 -5.07
N ASN A 80 -1.06 -0.42 -4.23
CA ASN A 80 -1.24 1.02 -4.12
C ASN A 80 0.06 1.75 -3.70
N VAL A 81 0.79 1.21 -2.71
CA VAL A 81 2.12 1.73 -2.30
C VAL A 81 3.06 1.79 -3.49
N PHE A 82 3.20 0.68 -4.22
CA PHE A 82 4.11 0.60 -5.37
C PHE A 82 3.73 1.59 -6.46
N GLU A 83 2.44 1.66 -6.81
CA GLU A 83 1.95 2.53 -7.88
C GLU A 83 2.17 4.00 -7.52
N THR A 84 1.73 4.42 -6.33
CA THR A 84 1.91 5.79 -5.84
C THR A 84 3.39 6.19 -5.86
N LEU A 85 4.28 5.34 -5.35
CA LEU A 85 5.72 5.60 -5.37
C LEU A 85 6.30 5.61 -6.78
N SER A 86 5.81 4.76 -7.69
CA SER A 86 6.27 4.72 -9.08
C SER A 86 5.92 6.02 -9.81
N TYR A 87 4.68 6.51 -9.66
CA TYR A 87 4.25 7.80 -10.23
C TYR A 87 5.05 8.97 -9.66
N ALA A 88 5.20 9.02 -8.34
CA ALA A 88 5.95 10.09 -7.67
C ALA A 88 7.44 10.11 -8.04
N LEU A 89 8.08 8.94 -8.11
CA LEU A 89 9.48 8.80 -8.51
C LEU A 89 9.70 9.19 -9.97
N ASP A 90 8.76 8.84 -10.85
CA ASP A 90 8.84 9.22 -12.26
C ASP A 90 8.66 10.74 -12.42
N CYS A 91 7.71 11.34 -11.72
CA CYS A 91 7.52 12.79 -11.66
C CYS A 91 8.82 13.50 -11.22
N TRP A 92 9.45 13.00 -10.15
CA TRP A 92 10.72 13.55 -9.67
C TRP A 92 11.86 13.41 -10.67
N ARG A 93 11.95 12.26 -11.34
CA ARG A 93 12.97 11.95 -12.34
C ARG A 93 12.84 12.85 -13.56
N ILE A 94 11.62 13.10 -14.04
CA ILE A 94 11.34 13.99 -15.17
C ILE A 94 11.82 15.41 -14.88
N HIS A 95 11.46 15.96 -13.72
CA HIS A 95 11.87 17.30 -13.29
C HIS A 95 13.40 17.45 -13.11
N ASN A 96 14.11 16.35 -12.83
CA ASN A 96 15.56 16.35 -12.61
C ASN A 96 16.40 15.90 -13.83
N GLY A 97 15.87 16.05 -15.05
CA GLY A 97 16.66 15.97 -16.28
C GLY A 97 16.49 14.70 -17.13
N SER A 98 15.35 14.01 -17.04
CA SER A 98 14.99 13.02 -18.07
C SER A 98 14.50 13.74 -19.33
N LEU A 99 15.25 13.66 -20.44
CA LEU A 99 14.89 14.20 -21.77
C LEU A 99 13.64 13.53 -22.41
N GLN A 100 12.91 12.67 -21.70
CA GLN A 100 11.83 11.85 -22.27
C GLN A 100 10.47 12.26 -21.71
N LYS A 101 9.73 13.07 -22.48
CA LYS A 101 8.44 13.68 -22.11
C LYS A 101 7.19 12.79 -22.26
N ASN A 102 7.30 11.54 -22.69
CA ASN A 102 6.13 10.66 -22.90
C ASN A 102 6.49 9.20 -22.65
N ARG A 103 6.24 8.69 -21.44
CA ARG A 103 6.30 7.25 -21.16
C ARG A 103 5.12 6.79 -20.31
N LYS A 104 4.68 5.56 -20.57
CA LYS A 104 3.82 4.79 -19.67
C LYS A 104 4.69 4.38 -18.50
N ILE A 105 4.21 4.55 -17.27
CA ILE A 105 4.92 4.09 -16.07
C ILE A 105 5.06 2.58 -16.15
N THR A 106 6.29 2.18 -16.44
CA THR A 106 6.67 0.80 -16.63
C THR A 106 7.55 0.38 -15.47
N ASP A 107 7.51 -0.91 -15.16
CA ASP A 107 8.35 -1.55 -14.16
C ASP A 107 9.85 -1.18 -14.23
N LYS A 108 10.35 -0.94 -15.45
CA LYS A 108 11.75 -0.53 -15.68
C LYS A 108 12.06 0.85 -15.10
N GLU A 109 11.06 1.71 -14.96
CA GLU A 109 11.22 3.10 -14.53
C GLU A 109 11.29 3.21 -13.01
N TYR A 110 10.53 2.38 -12.29
CA TYR A 110 10.68 2.23 -10.84
C TYR A 110 12.11 1.78 -10.50
N ASP A 111 12.59 0.69 -11.11
CA ASP A 111 13.94 0.18 -10.86
C ASP A 111 15.02 1.22 -11.20
N GLN A 112 14.85 1.96 -12.31
CA GLN A 112 15.75 3.05 -12.68
C GLN A 112 15.76 4.18 -11.66
N ALA A 113 14.59 4.57 -11.14
CA ALA A 113 14.50 5.60 -10.12
C ALA A 113 15.15 5.18 -8.80
N ILE A 114 14.92 3.94 -8.34
CA ILE A 114 15.59 3.38 -7.15
C ILE A 114 17.12 3.35 -7.34
N ASN A 115 17.59 2.91 -8.50
CA ASN A 115 19.02 2.95 -8.84
C ASN A 115 19.58 4.38 -8.82
N LEU A 116 18.84 5.36 -9.32
CA LEU A 116 19.23 6.76 -9.33
C LEU A 116 19.29 7.35 -7.91
N LEU A 117 18.31 7.03 -7.05
CA LEU A 117 18.31 7.44 -5.65
C LEU A 117 19.53 6.90 -4.90
N ALA A 118 19.85 5.61 -5.10
CA ALA A 118 21.03 4.99 -4.50
C ALA A 118 22.33 5.66 -5.00
N LYS A 119 22.43 5.93 -6.31
CA LYS A 119 23.58 6.65 -6.90
C LYS A 119 23.73 8.06 -6.31
N LYS A 120 22.62 8.77 -6.09
CA LYS A 120 22.59 10.09 -5.45
C LYS A 120 22.69 10.02 -3.91
N LYS A 121 22.92 8.84 -3.32
CA LYS A 121 23.00 8.61 -1.86
C LYS A 121 21.78 9.14 -1.09
N LYS A 122 20.59 9.10 -1.72
CA LYS A 122 19.32 9.47 -1.09
C LYS A 122 18.68 8.31 -0.33
N ILE A 123 19.11 7.08 -0.61
CA ILE A 123 18.76 5.85 0.11
C ILE A 123 20.02 5.04 0.40
N VAL A 124 19.98 4.18 1.41
CA VAL A 124 21.09 3.30 1.77
C VAL A 124 21.21 2.15 0.76
N GLY A 125 22.44 1.68 0.51
CA GLY A 125 22.70 0.59 -0.45
C GLY A 125 21.99 -0.73 -0.10
N LYS A 126 21.83 -1.04 1.19
CA LYS A 126 21.07 -2.21 1.65
C LYS A 126 19.58 -2.08 1.33
N ASP A 127 19.01 -0.89 1.55
CA ASP A 127 17.59 -0.61 1.28
C ASP A 127 17.26 -0.74 -0.21
N LYS A 128 18.20 -0.34 -1.09
CA LYS A 128 18.07 -0.51 -2.54
C LYS A 128 17.70 -1.95 -2.93
N GLU A 129 18.38 -2.95 -2.38
CA GLU A 129 18.12 -4.35 -2.74
C GLU A 129 16.72 -4.80 -2.33
N THR A 130 16.29 -4.40 -1.13
CA THR A 130 14.93 -4.66 -0.63
C THR A 130 13.88 -3.98 -1.51
N LEU A 131 14.11 -2.72 -1.90
CA LEU A 131 13.19 -1.96 -2.74
C LEU A 131 13.07 -2.55 -4.15
N LEU A 132 14.18 -3.00 -4.75
CA LEU A 132 14.14 -3.68 -6.05
C LEU A 132 13.45 -5.06 -5.97
N LYS A 133 13.58 -5.76 -4.84
CA LYS A 133 12.87 -7.03 -4.60
C LYS A 133 11.40 -6.85 -4.27
N PHE A 134 10.95 -5.68 -3.83
CA PHE A 134 9.56 -5.43 -3.46
C PHE A 134 8.56 -5.82 -4.58
N ARG A 135 8.86 -5.43 -5.83
CA ARG A 135 8.02 -5.73 -6.99
C ARG A 135 7.82 -7.24 -7.24
N PRO A 136 8.88 -8.06 -7.45
CA PRO A 136 8.70 -9.49 -7.67
C PRO A 136 8.08 -10.18 -6.44
N GLN A 137 8.37 -9.72 -5.22
CA GLN A 137 7.82 -10.30 -4.00
C GLN A 137 6.30 -10.05 -3.91
N ARG A 138 5.84 -8.86 -4.30
CA ARG A 138 4.40 -8.54 -4.39
C ARG A 138 3.67 -9.42 -5.42
N ASN A 139 4.28 -9.66 -6.57
CA ASN A 139 3.62 -10.41 -7.66
C ASN A 139 3.72 -11.94 -7.52
N PHE A 140 4.77 -12.46 -6.87
CA PHE A 140 5.05 -13.90 -6.82
C PHE A 140 4.35 -14.59 -5.65
N TYR A 141 4.30 -13.95 -4.47
CA TYR A 141 3.87 -14.64 -3.25
C TYR A 141 2.37 -14.59 -2.98
N THR A 142 1.62 -13.74 -3.69
CA THR A 142 0.15 -13.77 -3.69
C THR A 142 -0.43 -15.11 -4.10
N HIS A 143 0.26 -15.83 -4.99
CA HIS A 143 -0.22 -17.09 -5.52
C HIS A 143 0.41 -18.31 -4.83
N TYR A 144 1.71 -18.27 -4.49
CA TYR A 144 2.47 -19.48 -4.10
C TYR A 144 3.19 -19.44 -2.75
N GLY A 145 3.05 -18.37 -1.94
CA GLY A 145 3.70 -18.32 -0.61
C GLY A 145 3.18 -17.19 0.27
N LYS A 146 1.88 -17.24 0.58
CA LYS A 146 1.13 -16.17 1.24
C LYS A 146 1.68 -15.81 2.63
N ILE A 147 2.14 -16.79 3.40
CA ILE A 147 2.79 -16.57 4.69
C ILE A 147 4.11 -15.81 4.49
N GLN A 148 4.95 -16.28 3.57
CA GLN A 148 6.22 -15.65 3.24
C GLN A 148 6.02 -14.23 2.69
N PHE A 149 4.91 -13.97 1.98
CA PHE A 149 4.53 -12.63 1.55
C PHE A 149 4.29 -11.70 2.75
N CYS A 150 3.42 -12.12 3.68
CA CYS A 150 3.11 -11.36 4.88
C CYS A 150 4.39 -11.06 5.67
N ASP A 151 5.20 -12.08 5.92
CA ASP A 151 6.48 -11.95 6.63
C ASP A 151 7.43 -10.98 5.92
N TYR A 152 7.55 -11.08 4.59
CA TYR A 152 8.37 -10.17 3.80
C TYR A 152 7.92 -8.72 3.97
N ILE A 153 6.62 -8.44 3.87
CA ILE A 153 6.08 -7.09 4.02
C ILE A 153 6.28 -6.55 5.43
N PHE A 154 6.00 -7.34 6.46
CA PHE A 154 6.15 -6.91 7.84
C PHE A 154 7.61 -6.59 8.18
N ASN A 155 8.54 -7.47 7.76
CA ASN A 155 9.97 -7.30 8.03
C ASN A 155 10.61 -6.14 7.27
N ASN A 156 10.03 -5.72 6.13
CA ASN A 156 10.58 -4.65 5.28
C ASN A 156 9.73 -3.37 5.28
N SER A 157 8.69 -3.30 6.12
CA SER A 157 7.79 -2.15 6.25
C SER A 157 8.53 -0.84 6.54
N GLY A 158 9.56 -0.87 7.39
CA GLY A 158 10.39 0.31 7.67
C GLY A 158 11.17 0.82 6.46
N VAL A 159 11.66 -0.08 5.60
CA VAL A 159 12.37 0.31 4.36
C VAL A 159 11.41 0.97 3.38
N LEU A 160 10.19 0.45 3.25
CA LEU A 160 9.15 1.06 2.42
C LEU A 160 8.72 2.42 2.95
N TYR A 161 8.52 2.56 4.27
CA TYR A 161 8.20 3.84 4.89
C TYR A 161 9.31 4.88 4.69
N ASN A 162 10.57 4.48 4.84
CA ASN A 162 11.71 5.36 4.57
C ASN A 162 11.75 5.84 3.12
N LEU A 163 11.37 4.99 2.15
CA LEU A 163 11.25 5.41 0.76
C LEU A 163 10.12 6.44 0.58
N ILE A 164 8.97 6.24 1.22
CA ILE A 164 7.86 7.22 1.22
C ILE A 164 8.36 8.57 1.75
N ASP A 165 9.07 8.59 2.88
CA ASP A 165 9.66 9.79 3.46
C ASP A 165 10.65 10.51 2.53
N VAL A 166 11.50 9.74 1.85
CA VAL A 166 12.46 10.28 0.88
C VAL A 166 11.72 10.90 -0.30
N VAL A 167 10.73 10.20 -0.85
CA VAL A 167 9.96 10.68 -2.00
C VAL A 167 9.16 11.94 -1.64
N GLU A 168 8.51 11.98 -0.48
CA GLU A 168 7.79 13.16 -0.01
C GLU A 168 8.72 14.38 0.05
N LYS A 169 9.90 14.24 0.66
CA LYS A 169 10.89 15.33 0.74
C LYS A 169 11.39 15.77 -0.62
N LEU A 170 11.60 14.83 -1.54
CA LEU A 170 12.11 15.12 -2.88
C LEU A 170 11.08 15.86 -3.74
N LEU A 171 9.80 15.50 -3.65
CA LEU A 171 8.72 16.24 -4.31
C LEU A 171 8.49 17.59 -3.63
N GLY A 172 8.53 17.63 -2.29
CA GLY A 172 8.39 18.84 -1.47
C GLY A 172 9.44 19.93 -1.72
N GLN A 173 10.56 19.57 -2.36
CA GLN A 173 11.64 20.49 -2.73
C GLN A 173 11.47 21.12 -4.11
N MET A 174 10.42 20.74 -4.86
CA MET A 174 10.11 21.30 -6.17
C MET A 174 9.24 22.55 -6.05
N GLU A 175 9.06 23.27 -7.17
CA GLU A 175 8.16 24.42 -7.24
C GLU A 175 6.70 23.93 -7.23
N ILE A 176 6.04 24.10 -6.09
CA ILE A 176 4.70 23.56 -5.81
C ILE A 176 3.66 24.69 -5.85
N ASN A 177 2.57 24.46 -6.56
CA ASN A 177 1.37 25.29 -6.46
C ASN A 177 0.56 24.90 -5.22
N GLU A 178 0.75 25.64 -4.13
CA GLU A 178 0.08 25.40 -2.84
C GLU A 178 -1.46 25.42 -2.94
N THR A 179 -2.04 26.27 -3.80
CA THR A 179 -3.50 26.33 -3.98
C THR A 179 -4.03 25.04 -4.57
N LEU A 180 -3.37 24.53 -5.61
CA LEU A 180 -3.77 23.29 -6.26
C LEU A 180 -3.55 22.08 -5.35
N LEU A 181 -2.47 22.08 -4.57
CA LEU A 181 -2.21 21.05 -3.56
C LEU A 181 -3.31 20.98 -2.49
N LEU A 182 -3.75 22.14 -1.98
CA LEU A 182 -4.86 22.21 -1.01
C LEU A 182 -6.17 21.70 -1.62
N GLU A 183 -6.41 21.97 -2.89
CA GLU A 183 -7.59 21.46 -3.58
C GLU A 183 -7.58 19.93 -3.66
N PHE A 184 -6.46 19.32 -4.07
CA PHE A 184 -6.34 17.85 -4.11
C PHE A 184 -6.55 17.21 -2.73
N ASN A 185 -5.94 17.78 -1.68
CA ASN A 185 -6.13 17.28 -0.31
C ASN A 185 -7.61 17.34 0.11
N ARG A 186 -8.32 18.40 -0.27
CA ARG A 186 -9.77 18.53 0.00
C ARG A 186 -10.59 17.53 -0.80
N GLN A 187 -10.29 17.35 -2.09
CA GLN A 187 -10.99 16.39 -2.94
C GLN A 187 -10.84 14.95 -2.42
N GLN A 188 -9.64 14.57 -1.94
CA GLN A 188 -9.41 13.29 -1.27
C GLN A 188 -10.29 13.12 -0.03
N GLY A 189 -10.35 14.14 0.84
CA GLY A 189 -11.21 14.12 2.01
C GLY A 189 -12.69 13.95 1.65
N ASN A 190 -13.17 14.71 0.66
CA ASN A 190 -14.55 14.63 0.19
C ASN A 190 -14.90 13.25 -0.39
N TYR A 191 -13.99 12.65 -1.16
CA TYR A 191 -14.19 11.31 -1.72
C TYR A 191 -14.35 10.25 -0.63
N ILE A 192 -13.54 10.33 0.44
CA ILE A 192 -13.63 9.41 1.58
C ILE A 192 -15.00 9.52 2.26
N GLU A 193 -15.50 10.74 2.50
CA GLU A 193 -16.83 10.93 3.11
C GLU A 193 -17.96 10.43 2.19
N GLN A 194 -17.91 10.74 0.88
CA GLN A 194 -18.88 10.22 -0.09
C GLN A 194 -18.90 8.68 -0.13
N MET A 195 -17.72 8.04 -0.08
CA MET A 195 -17.65 6.58 -0.04
C MET A 195 -18.24 5.99 1.24
N LYS A 196 -18.09 6.67 2.39
CA LYS A 196 -18.74 6.25 3.64
C LYS A 196 -20.25 6.35 3.52
N GLU A 197 -20.77 7.48 3.03
CA GLU A 197 -22.21 7.68 2.84
C GLU A 197 -22.80 6.58 1.94
N VAL A 198 -22.15 6.27 0.81
CA VAL A 198 -22.59 5.19 -0.10
C VAL A 198 -22.56 3.82 0.57
N LEU A 199 -21.53 3.52 1.38
CA LEU A 199 -21.43 2.24 2.09
C LEU A 199 -22.46 2.13 3.21
N GLU A 200 -22.75 3.23 3.91
CA GLU A 200 -23.81 3.31 4.92
C GLU A 200 -25.19 3.12 4.29
N GLU A 201 -25.48 3.80 3.18
CA GLU A 201 -26.71 3.58 2.41
C GLU A 201 -26.83 2.13 1.93
N PHE A 202 -25.75 1.55 1.40
CA PHE A 202 -25.74 0.15 0.99
C PHE A 202 -26.00 -0.80 2.16
N ALA A 203 -25.41 -0.54 3.33
CA ALA A 203 -25.68 -1.32 4.53
C ALA A 203 -27.15 -1.20 4.95
N ILE A 204 -27.70 0.01 5.06
CA ILE A 204 -29.12 0.25 5.38
C ILE A 204 -30.03 -0.50 4.41
N ASN A 205 -29.74 -0.42 3.12
CA ASN A 205 -30.54 -1.04 2.06
C ASN A 205 -30.45 -2.57 2.05
N ASN A 206 -29.38 -3.18 2.57
CA ASN A 206 -29.25 -4.63 2.62
C ASN A 206 -29.58 -5.24 4.00
N PHE A 207 -29.47 -4.48 5.08
CA PHE A 207 -29.91 -4.92 6.41
C PHE A 207 -31.44 -4.80 6.59
N ASN A 208 -32.12 -3.92 5.84
CA ASN A 208 -33.58 -3.79 5.86
C ASN A 208 -34.32 -4.74 4.90
N VAL A 209 -33.63 -5.69 4.26
CA VAL A 209 -34.22 -6.71 3.34
C VAL A 209 -34.21 -8.11 3.98
N ALA A 210 -34.02 -8.21 5.30
CA ALA A 210 -34.16 -9.45 6.06
C ALA A 210 -35.55 -9.59 6.70
#